data_AF-A0A0K9F898-F1
#
_entry.id   AF-A0A0K9F898-F1
#
_cell.length_a   1.000
_cell.length_b   1.000
_cell.length_c   1.000
_cell.angle_alpha   90.00
_cell.angle_beta   90.00
_cell.angle_gamma   90.00
#
_symmetry.space_group_name_H-M   'P 1'
#
loop_
_entity.id
_entity.type
_entity.pdbx_description
1 polymer ?
#
loop_
_entity_poly.entity_id
_entity_poly.type
_entity_poly.pdbx_seq_one_letter_code
_entity_poly.pdbx_strand_id
1 'polypeptide(L)' 'MNKQIISYVAEMEAALMNKMEDHNEENLLFTIASDMIAKEKDQFKNVCQAYEVVKHHLVGIH' A
#
# COMPACT_ATOMS: atom_id res chain seq x y z
N MET A 1 -10.90 -6.35 10.26
CA MET A 1 -10.25 -5.27 9.49
C MET A 1 -11.28 -4.15 9.27
N ASN A 2 -10.90 -2.89 9.46
CA ASN A 2 -11.79 -1.72 9.26
C ASN A 2 -12.05 -1.51 7.75
N LYS A 3 -13.23 -1.01 7.36
CA LYS A 3 -13.59 -0.68 5.96
C LYS A 3 -12.59 0.27 5.30
N GLN A 4 -12.04 1.23 6.07
CA GLN A 4 -11.03 2.16 5.56
C GLN A 4 -9.72 1.46 5.18
N ILE A 5 -9.27 0.51 6.00
CA ILE A 5 -8.06 -0.28 5.72
C ILE A 5 -8.25 -1.09 4.44
N ILE A 6 -9.42 -1.71 4.26
CA ILE A 6 -9.74 -2.46 3.03
C ILE A 6 -9.68 -1.55 1.78
N SER A 7 -10.20 -0.31 1.88
CA SER A 7 -10.10 0.67 0.78
C SER A 7 -8.65 0.99 0.45
N TYR A 8 -7.83 1.31 1.46
CA TYR A 8 -6.43 1.63 1.23
C TYR A 8 -5.63 0.43 0.71
N VAL A 9 -5.94 -0.80 1.12
CA VAL A 9 -5.33 -2.01 0.56
C VAL A 9 -5.60 -2.09 -0.95
N ALA A 10 -6.86 -1.96 -1.36
CA ALA A 10 -7.24 -2.01 -2.77
C ALA A 10 -6.62 -0.86 -3.60
N GLU A 11 -6.56 0.35 -3.03
CA GLU A 11 -5.91 1.50 -3.66
C GLU A 11 -4.40 1.31 -3.83
N MET A 12 -3.72 0.77 -2.80
CA MET A 12 -2.29 0.46 -2.86
C MET A 12 -1.99 -0.63 -3.89
N GLU A 13 -2.78 -1.71 -3.93
CA GLU A 13 -2.61 -2.80 -4.89
C GLU A 13 -2.81 -2.30 -6.33
N ALA A 14 -3.85 -1.49 -6.58
CA ALA A 14 -4.07 -0.90 -7.90
C ALA A 14 -2.93 0.05 -8.31
N ALA A 15 -2.45 0.89 -7.38
CA ALA A 15 -1.34 1.79 -7.64
C ALA A 15 -0.02 1.04 -7.92
N LEU A 16 0.19 -0.08 -7.23
CA LEU A 16 1.35 -0.95 -7.41
C LEU A 16 1.30 -1.63 -8.78
N MET A 17 0.18 -2.24 -9.16
CA MET A 17 0.00 -2.87 -10.47
C MET A 17 0.21 -1.90 -11.64
N ASN A 18 -0.22 -0.64 -11.50
CA ASN A 18 0.00 0.40 -12.51
C ASN A 18 1.47 0.82 -12.64
N LYS A 19 2.32 0.51 -11.65
CA LYS A 19 3.73 0.91 -11.59
C LYS A 19 4.71 -0.27 -11.64
N MET A 20 4.22 -1.50 -11.82
CA MET A 20 4.98 -2.76 -11.85
C MET A 20 5.92 -2.91 -13.08
N GLU A 21 6.23 -1.84 -13.81
CA GLU A 21 7.25 -1.86 -14.87
C GLU A 21 8.67 -1.79 -14.30
N ASP A 22 8.86 -1.14 -13.15
CA ASP A 22 10.12 -1.10 -12.42
C ASP A 22 10.18 -2.29 -11.45
N HIS A 23 11.13 -3.21 -11.64
CA HIS A 23 11.35 -4.47 -10.88
C HIS A 23 11.67 -4.29 -9.38
N ASN A 24 11.11 -3.28 -8.70
CA ASN A 24 11.36 -2.96 -7.30
C ASN A 24 10.05 -2.65 -6.56
N GLU A 25 9.22 -3.68 -6.44
CA GLU A 25 7.86 -3.63 -5.87
C GLU A 25 7.83 -3.14 -4.42
N GLU A 26 8.83 -3.48 -3.60
CA GLU A 26 8.90 -3.00 -2.20
C GLU A 26 9.15 -1.49 -2.12
N ASN A 27 10.08 -0.95 -2.91
CA ASN A 27 10.33 0.49 -2.94
C ASN A 27 9.12 1.25 -3.50
N LEU A 28 8.45 0.69 -4.52
CA LEU A 28 7.25 1.26 -5.08
C LEU A 28 6.11 1.31 -4.05
N LEU A 29 5.89 0.21 -3.32
CA LEU A 29 4.87 0.16 -2.26
C LEU A 29 5.15 1.19 -1.16
N PHE A 30 6.41 1.33 -0.74
CA PHE A 30 6.81 2.34 0.25
C PHE A 30 6.52 3.76 -0.24
N THR A 31 6.85 4.09 -1.49
CA THR A 31 6.54 5.40 -2.08
C THR A 31 5.03 5.65 -2.13
N ILE A 32 4.24 4.66 -2.56
CA ILE A 32 2.77 4.76 -2.63
C ILE A 32 2.19 5.04 -1.24
N ALA A 33 2.58 4.27 -0.22
CA ALA A 33 2.09 4.46 1.13
C ALA A 33 2.50 5.83 1.70
N SER A 34 3.72 6.29 1.42
CA SER A 34 4.20 7.61 1.84
C SER A 34 3.38 8.76 1.22
N ASP A 35 3.04 8.65 -0.07
CA ASP A 35 2.20 9.64 -0.75
C ASP A 35 0.77 9.67 -0.17
N MET A 36 0.21 8.52 0.18
CA MET A 36 -1.11 8.42 0.79
C MET A 36 -1.13 9.02 2.21
N ILE A 37 -0.09 8.76 3.01
CA ILE A 37 0.08 9.37 4.34
C ILE A 37 0.20 10.90 4.23
N ALA A 38 0.93 11.39 3.24
CA ALA A 38 1.11 12.83 3.04
C ALA A 38 -0.22 13.55 2.74
N LYS A 39 -1.14 12.88 2.02
CA LYS A 39 -2.48 13.39 1.69
C LYS A 39 -3.45 13.28 2.87
N GLU A 40 -3.37 12.21 3.65
CA GLU A 40 -4.35 11.90 4.71
C GLU A 40 -3.67 11.65 6.06
N LYS A 41 -3.08 12.71 6.62
CA LYS A 41 -2.31 12.65 7.88
C LYS A 41 -3.09 12.04 9.06
N ASP A 42 -4.40 12.27 9.13
CA ASP A 42 -5.24 11.74 10.21
C ASP A 42 -5.51 10.22 10.08
N GLN A 43 -5.24 9.65 8.90
CA GLN A 43 -5.48 8.24 8.58
C GLN A 43 -4.18 7.42 8.54
N PHE A 44 -3.06 7.99 8.98
CA PHE A 44 -1.73 7.35 9.00
C PHE A 44 -1.77 5.91 9.51
N LYS A 45 -2.45 5.65 10.63
CA LYS A 45 -2.55 4.29 11.22
C LYS A 45 -3.22 3.29 10.28
N ASN A 46 -4.28 3.70 9.58
CA ASN A 46 -5.00 2.85 8.65
C ASN A 46 -4.15 2.59 7.39
N VAL A 47 -3.42 3.60 6.92
CA VAL A 47 -2.51 3.48 5.76
C VAL A 47 -1.32 2.57 6.09
N CYS A 48 -0.72 2.67 7.28
CA CYS A 48 0.33 1.74 7.71
C CYS A 48 -0.17 0.30 7.83
N GLN A 49 -1.38 0.09 8.35
CA GLN A 49 -1.96 -1.25 8.41
C GLN A 49 -2.24 -1.83 7.02
N ALA A 50 -2.71 -1.01 6.08
CA ALA A 50 -2.87 -1.42 4.69
C ALA A 50 -1.52 -1.77 4.04
N TYR A 51 -0.49 -0.97 4.29
CA TYR A 51 0.88 -1.22 3.81
C TYR A 51 1.40 -2.60 4.25
N GLU A 52 1.26 -2.95 5.54
CA GLU A 52 1.71 -4.26 6.03
C GLU A 52 0.93 -5.42 5.40
N VAL A 53 -0.37 -5.24 5.15
CA VAL A 53 -1.19 -6.24 4.45
C VAL A 53 -0.71 -6.45 3.02
N VAL A 54 -0.52 -5.37 2.25
CA VAL A 54 -0.07 -5.45 0.85
C VAL A 54 1.35 -5.99 0.77
N LYS A 55 2.25 -5.59 1.67
CA LYS A 55 3.60 -6.15 1.78
C LYS A 55 3.55 -7.66 2.03
N HIS A 56 2.69 -8.11 2.95
CA HIS A 56 2.48 -9.55 3.18
C HIS A 56 1.94 -10.26 1.95
N HIS A 57 1.07 -9.64 1.15
CA HIS A 57 0.61 -10.22 -0.12
C HIS A 57 1.75 -10.36 -1.12
N LEU A 58 2.62 -9.35 -1.25
CA LEU A 58 3.78 -9.40 -2.16
C LEU A 58 4.79 -10.49 -1.77
N VAL A 59 5.13 -10.57 -0.48
CA VAL A 59 6.08 -11.56 0.02
C VAL A 59 5.48 -12.98 0.02
N GLY A 60 4.17 -13.10 0.29
CA GLY A 60 3.47 -14.39 0.31
C GLY A 60 3.19 -15.01 -1.07
N ILE A 61 3.51 -14.30 -2.15
CA ILE A 61 3.46 -14.82 -3.54
C ILE A 61 4.78 -15.54 -3.91
N HIS A 62 5.82 -15.50 -3.06
CA HIS A 62 7.08 -16.21 -3.26
C HIS A 62 7.15 -17.58 -2.57
#